data_AF-A0A804R7S1-F1
#
_entry.id   AF-A0A804R7S1-F1
#
_cell.length_a   1.000
_cell.length_b   1.000
_cell.length_c   1.000
_cell.angle_alpha   90.00
_cell.angle_beta   90.00
_cell.angle_gamma   90.00
#
_symmetry.space_group_name_H-M   'P 1'
#
loop_
_entity.id
_entity.type
_entity.pdbx_description
1 polymer ?
#
loop_
_entity_poly.entity_id
_entity_poly.type
_entity_poly.pdbx_seq_one_letter_code
_entity_poly.pdbx_strand_id
1 'polypeptide(L)'
;MARNGSHMELSALSACLAAVVCSSQQPPLRPLGSAAGDGTSLIIKAVLDRATELLADAHSAANYIRSARSLWHASFDAFFGLLTRYCDSKYESIMQRFAMQGSNSMGGPETTKAVSREMPVELLRASLPHTNEQHRQTLLDFARKSTHLPGFSPTANRGLVNSESVPG
;
A
#
# COMPACT_ATOMS: atom_id res chain seq x y z
N MET A 1 -33.70 -16.78 -11.04
CA MET A 1 -33.75 -15.48 -11.77
C MET A 1 -32.95 -14.40 -11.01
N ALA A 2 -31.63 -14.59 -10.81
CA ALA A 2 -30.82 -13.77 -9.88
C ALA A 2 -29.54 -13.17 -10.50
N ARG A 3 -29.44 -13.06 -11.83
CA ARG A 3 -28.19 -12.66 -12.52
C ARG A 3 -28.00 -11.15 -12.73
N ASN A 4 -28.98 -10.31 -12.38
CA ASN A 4 -28.87 -8.84 -12.52
C ASN A 4 -28.27 -8.13 -11.29
N GLY A 5 -28.13 -8.83 -10.14
CA GLY A 5 -27.62 -8.22 -8.91
C GLY A 5 -26.13 -7.89 -8.98
N SER A 6 -25.30 -8.82 -9.47
CA SER A 6 -23.83 -8.68 -9.51
C SER A 6 -23.36 -7.48 -10.34
N HIS A 7 -24.09 -7.13 -11.40
CA HIS A 7 -23.75 -6.02 -12.30
C HIS A 7 -23.94 -4.65 -11.68
N MET A 8 -25.10 -4.45 -11.05
CA MET A 8 -25.38 -3.20 -10.34
C MET A 8 -24.48 -3.06 -9.12
N GLU A 9 -24.12 -4.17 -8.49
CA GLU A 9 -23.17 -4.17 -7.38
C GLU A 9 -21.81 -3.64 -7.81
N LEU A 10 -21.21 -4.12 -8.91
CA LEU A 10 -19.87 -3.64 -9.32
C LEU A 10 -19.85 -2.14 -9.65
N SER A 11 -20.88 -1.63 -10.33
CA SER A 11 -21.02 -0.20 -10.60
C SER A 11 -21.15 0.62 -9.31
N ALA A 12 -21.91 0.13 -8.32
CA ALA A 12 -22.04 0.78 -7.02
C ALA A 12 -20.73 0.76 -6.21
N LEU A 13 -20.00 -0.35 -6.22
CA LEU A 13 -18.68 -0.46 -5.59
C LEU A 13 -17.67 0.49 -6.24
N SER A 14 -17.70 0.61 -7.56
CA SER A 14 -16.87 1.56 -8.30
C SER A 14 -17.17 3.00 -7.89
N ALA A 15 -18.46 3.36 -7.82
CA ALA A 15 -18.88 4.69 -7.36
C ALA A 15 -18.49 4.96 -5.90
N CYS A 16 -18.56 3.95 -5.02
CA CYS A 16 -18.10 4.07 -3.63
C CYS A 16 -16.61 4.42 -3.58
N LEU A 17 -15.79 3.72 -4.36
CA LEU A 17 -14.34 3.96 -4.42
C LEU A 17 -14.02 5.33 -5.05
N ALA A 18 -14.74 5.71 -6.12
CA ALA A 18 -14.63 7.03 -6.72
C ALA A 18 -14.98 8.14 -5.72
N ALA A 19 -16.01 7.96 -4.89
CA ALA A 19 -16.39 8.92 -3.86
C ALA A 19 -15.28 9.11 -2.80
N VAL A 20 -14.59 8.03 -2.41
CA VAL A 20 -13.41 8.09 -1.52
C VAL A 20 -12.31 8.94 -2.14
N VAL A 21 -12.05 8.79 -3.44
CA VAL A 21 -11.03 9.56 -4.18
C VAL A 21 -11.44 11.02 -4.36
N CYS A 22 -12.71 11.29 -4.63
CA CYS A 22 -13.25 12.63 -4.87
C CYS A 22 -13.55 13.41 -3.57
N SER A 23 -13.36 12.81 -2.40
CA SER A 23 -13.56 13.48 -1.12
C SER A 23 -12.61 14.67 -0.95
N SER A 24 -13.14 15.81 -0.49
CA SER A 24 -12.34 17.01 -0.18
C SER A 24 -11.43 16.82 1.05
N GLN A 25 -11.79 15.90 1.94
CA GLN A 25 -10.95 15.48 3.05
C GLN A 25 -10.35 14.11 2.74
N GLN A 26 -9.03 14.01 2.76
CA GLN A 26 -8.35 12.75 2.46
C GLN A 26 -8.75 11.72 3.54
N PRO A 27 -9.37 10.60 3.14
CA PRO A 27 -9.85 9.61 4.09
C PRO A 27 -8.68 9.04 4.88
N PRO A 28 -8.81 8.88 6.20
CA PRO A 28 -7.76 8.30 7.01
C PRO A 28 -7.66 6.80 6.71
N LEU A 29 -6.77 6.42 5.78
CA LEU A 29 -6.45 5.04 5.40
C LEU A 29 -5.60 4.35 6.48
N ARG A 30 -6.12 4.28 7.71
CA ARG A 30 -5.39 3.72 8.85
C ARG A 30 -5.34 2.19 8.79
N PRO A 31 -4.32 1.54 9.36
CA PRO A 31 -4.32 0.09 9.55
C PRO A 31 -5.51 -0.37 10.39
N LEU A 32 -5.96 -1.60 10.18
CA LEU A 32 -7.04 -2.17 10.98
C LEU A 32 -6.60 -2.36 12.44
N GLY A 33 -7.49 -2.08 13.38
CA GLY A 33 -7.19 -2.05 14.81
C GLY A 33 -6.50 -0.78 15.30
N SER A 34 -6.36 0.25 14.47
CA SER A 34 -5.82 1.56 14.88
C SER A 34 -6.66 2.19 15.99
N ALA A 35 -6.02 2.62 17.08
CA ALA A 35 -6.69 3.22 18.25
C ALA A 35 -7.48 4.51 17.92
N ALA A 36 -7.08 5.24 16.87
CA ALA A 36 -7.83 6.41 16.38
C ALA A 36 -9.09 6.04 15.56
N GLY A 37 -9.40 4.75 15.45
CA GLY A 37 -10.42 4.16 14.59
C GLY A 37 -9.87 3.68 13.25
N ASP A 38 -10.63 2.85 12.55
CA ASP A 38 -10.29 2.25 11.25
C ASP A 38 -11.53 2.06 10.34
N GLY A 39 -12.67 2.67 10.69
CA GLY A 39 -13.94 2.46 10.01
C GLY A 39 -13.89 2.72 8.49
N THR A 40 -13.19 3.75 8.06
CA THR A 40 -12.99 4.02 6.62
C THR A 40 -12.23 2.89 5.93
N SER A 41 -11.16 2.39 6.54
CA SER A 41 -10.38 1.28 6.01
C SER A 41 -11.17 -0.03 5.98
N LEU A 42 -12.01 -0.28 6.99
CA LEU A 42 -12.90 -1.45 7.01
C LEU A 42 -13.88 -1.44 5.84
N ILE A 43 -14.51 -0.29 5.57
CA ILE A 43 -15.46 -0.13 4.46
C ILE A 43 -14.74 -0.33 3.12
N ILE A 44 -13.60 0.34 2.93
CA ILE A 44 -12.82 0.22 1.69
C ILE A 44 -12.36 -1.23 1.48
N LYS A 45 -11.89 -1.91 2.53
CA LYS A 45 -11.52 -3.32 2.45
C LYS A 45 -12.71 -4.18 2.02
N ALA A 46 -13.89 -3.98 2.62
CA ALA A 46 -15.09 -4.72 2.26
C ALA A 46 -15.50 -4.49 0.79
N VAL A 47 -15.33 -3.26 0.29
CA VAL A 47 -15.55 -2.93 -1.14
C VAL A 47 -14.59 -3.70 -2.04
N LEU A 48 -13.30 -3.73 -1.70
CA LEU A 48 -12.27 -4.45 -2.46
C LEU A 48 -12.48 -5.97 -2.43
N ASP A 49 -12.83 -6.52 -1.26
CA ASP A 49 -13.12 -7.95 -1.10
C ASP A 49 -14.34 -8.33 -1.95
N ARG A 50 -15.43 -7.57 -1.88
CA ARG A 50 -16.64 -7.84 -2.67
C ARG A 50 -16.40 -7.70 -4.16
N ALA A 51 -15.63 -6.71 -4.59
CA ALA A 51 -15.27 -6.58 -6.00
C ALA A 51 -14.44 -7.78 -6.50
N THR A 52 -13.58 -8.34 -5.65
CA THR A 52 -12.81 -9.55 -5.99
C THR A 52 -13.74 -10.72 -6.30
N GLU A 53 -14.76 -10.94 -5.46
CA GLU A 53 -15.77 -11.99 -5.67
C GLU A 53 -16.54 -11.78 -6.97
N LEU A 54 -16.99 -10.55 -7.23
CA LEU A 54 -17.78 -10.21 -8.42
C LEU A 54 -16.98 -10.33 -9.72
N LEU A 55 -15.70 -9.99 -9.70
CA LEU A 55 -14.84 -10.05 -10.89
C LEU A 55 -14.42 -11.48 -11.23
N ALA A 56 -14.37 -12.39 -10.24
CA ALA A 56 -14.07 -13.79 -10.45
C ALA A 56 -15.16 -14.55 -11.24
N ASP A 57 -16.42 -14.10 -11.19
CA ASP A 57 -17.51 -14.70 -11.96
C ASP A 57 -17.48 -14.23 -13.43
N ALA A 58 -17.08 -15.14 -14.31
CA ALA A 58 -16.87 -14.87 -15.73
C ALA A 58 -18.18 -14.83 -16.55
N HIS A 59 -19.36 -15.10 -15.98
CA HIS A 59 -20.55 -15.40 -16.79
C HIS A 59 -21.69 -14.38 -16.63
N SER A 60 -21.69 -13.33 -17.47
CA SER A 60 -22.91 -12.59 -17.82
C SER A 60 -22.73 -11.72 -19.08
N ALA A 61 -23.82 -11.10 -19.55
CA ALA A 61 -23.93 -10.34 -20.79
C ALA A 61 -22.78 -9.35 -21.06
N ALA A 62 -22.15 -9.52 -22.23
CA ALA A 62 -20.79 -9.05 -22.51
C ALA A 62 -20.57 -7.53 -22.51
N ASN A 63 -21.59 -6.73 -22.84
CA ASN A 63 -21.38 -5.29 -23.03
C ASN A 63 -21.51 -4.49 -21.73
N TYR A 64 -22.56 -4.71 -20.93
CA TYR A 64 -22.73 -3.97 -19.66
C TYR A 64 -21.63 -4.30 -18.67
N ILE A 65 -21.21 -5.57 -18.60
CA ILE A 65 -20.08 -5.99 -17.76
C ILE A 65 -18.80 -5.32 -18.19
N ARG A 66 -18.57 -5.16 -19.51
CA ARG A 66 -17.37 -4.48 -19.99
C ARG A 66 -17.34 -3.05 -19.48
N SER A 67 -18.45 -2.32 -19.57
CA SER A 67 -18.56 -0.96 -19.03
C SER A 67 -18.39 -0.91 -17.51
N ALA A 68 -19.03 -1.82 -16.76
CA ALA A 68 -18.90 -1.89 -15.31
C ALA A 68 -17.47 -2.25 -14.86
N ARG A 69 -16.79 -3.15 -15.58
CA ARG A 69 -15.37 -3.47 -15.36
C ARG A 69 -14.47 -2.29 -15.70
N SER A 70 -14.71 -1.60 -16.80
CA SER A 70 -13.96 -0.39 -17.15
C SER A 70 -14.11 0.70 -16.08
N LEU A 71 -15.32 0.90 -15.57
CA LEU A 71 -15.57 1.84 -14.47
C LEU A 71 -14.86 1.42 -13.18
N TRP A 72 -14.90 0.11 -12.84
CA TRP A 72 -14.16 -0.43 -11.70
C TRP A 72 -12.67 -0.18 -11.84
N HIS A 73 -12.07 -0.53 -12.98
CA HIS A 73 -10.63 -0.32 -13.22
C HIS A 73 -10.25 1.16 -13.08
N ALA A 74 -11.00 2.08 -13.69
CA ALA A 74 -10.72 3.50 -13.58
C ALA A 74 -10.83 4.01 -12.12
N SER A 75 -11.84 3.56 -11.38
CA SER A 75 -12.04 3.94 -9.98
C SER A 75 -10.94 3.36 -9.09
N PHE A 76 -10.55 2.11 -9.35
CA PHE A 76 -9.47 1.43 -8.63
C PHE A 76 -8.11 2.06 -8.91
N ASP A 77 -7.77 2.37 -10.15
CA ASP A 77 -6.50 3.04 -10.50
C ASP A 77 -6.38 4.39 -9.76
N ALA A 78 -7.46 5.16 -9.72
CA ALA A 78 -7.49 6.44 -9.01
C ALA A 78 -7.33 6.26 -7.49
N PHE A 79 -8.01 5.26 -6.91
CA PHE A 79 -7.85 4.90 -5.50
C PHE A 79 -6.46 4.36 -5.18
N PHE A 80 -5.89 3.54 -6.05
CA PHE A 80 -4.56 2.98 -5.86
C PHE A 80 -3.51 4.09 -5.83
N GLY A 81 -3.64 5.09 -6.71
CA GLY A 81 -2.83 6.31 -6.65
C GLY A 81 -3.01 7.08 -5.33
N LEU A 82 -4.21 7.12 -4.75
CA LEU A 82 -4.44 7.71 -3.43
C LEU A 82 -3.74 6.90 -2.33
N LEU A 83 -3.86 5.57 -2.36
CA LEU A 83 -3.28 4.65 -1.40
C LEU A 83 -1.76 4.71 -1.38
N THR A 84 -1.11 4.71 -2.55
CA THR A 84 0.35 4.78 -2.65
C THR A 84 0.88 6.13 -2.15
N ARG A 85 0.23 7.25 -2.50
CA ARG A 85 0.59 8.57 -1.96
C ARG A 85 0.45 8.63 -0.44
N TYR A 86 -0.58 7.98 0.12
CA TYR A 86 -0.74 7.87 1.57
C TYR A 86 0.42 7.10 2.21
N CYS A 87 0.77 5.94 1.65
CA CYS A 87 1.89 5.12 2.12
C CYS A 87 3.21 5.89 2.07
N ASP A 88 3.50 6.58 0.97
CA ASP A 88 4.72 7.40 0.82
C ASP A 88 4.75 8.52 1.87
N SER A 89 3.65 9.27 2.03
CA SER A 89 3.57 10.36 3.00
C SER A 89 3.78 9.86 4.44
N LYS A 90 3.23 8.69 4.76
CA LYS A 90 3.44 8.04 6.06
C LYS A 90 4.88 7.60 6.25
N TYR A 91 5.48 6.99 5.24
CA TYR A 91 6.88 6.58 5.29
C TYR A 91 7.80 7.78 5.54
N GLU A 92 7.66 8.86 4.76
CA GLU A 92 8.45 10.08 4.93
C GLU A 92 8.25 10.72 6.32
N SER A 93 7.01 10.78 6.81
CA SER A 93 6.71 11.27 8.16
C SER A 93 7.40 10.46 9.26
N ILE A 94 7.50 9.13 9.08
CA ILE A 94 8.19 8.26 10.02
C ILE A 94 9.71 8.50 9.94
N MET A 95 10.29 8.52 8.74
CA MET A 95 11.72 8.80 8.55
C MET A 95 12.11 10.14 9.17
N GLN A 96 11.31 11.18 8.94
CA GLN A 96 11.53 12.51 9.50
C GLN A 96 11.51 12.47 11.04
N ARG A 97 10.56 11.75 11.65
CA ARG A 97 10.50 11.59 13.11
C ARG A 97 11.76 10.93 13.68
N PHE A 98 12.27 9.88 13.03
CA PHE A 98 13.51 9.23 13.46
C PHE A 98 14.75 10.11 13.26
N ALA A 99 14.79 10.88 12.16
CA ALA A 99 15.90 11.80 11.88
C ALA A 99 15.98 12.91 12.93
N MET A 100 14.81 13.45 13.33
CA MET A 100 14.73 14.48 14.37
C MET A 100 15.09 13.96 15.78
N GLN A 101 14.88 12.67 16.05
CA GLN A 101 15.22 12.07 17.34
C GLN A 101 16.74 11.80 17.50
N GLY A 102 17.57 12.17 16.51
CA GLY A 102 19.01 11.90 16.54
C GLY A 102 19.35 10.41 16.54
N SER A 103 18.38 9.57 16.18
CA SER A 103 18.58 8.13 16.10
C SER A 103 19.39 7.83 14.86
N ASN A 104 20.66 7.44 15.03
CA ASN A 104 21.48 6.83 13.97
C ASN A 104 20.87 5.51 13.44
N SER A 105 19.76 5.06 14.02
CA SER A 105 19.00 3.89 13.59
C SER A 105 18.04 4.23 12.44
N MET A 106 18.45 5.09 11.49
CA MET A 106 17.77 5.33 10.21
C MET A 106 17.91 4.07 9.34
N GLY A 107 17.24 2.99 9.73
CA GLY A 107 17.70 1.66 9.36
C GLY A 107 17.31 0.54 10.29
N GLY A 108 16.99 0.88 11.54
CA GLY A 108 16.89 -0.09 12.62
C GLY A 108 15.57 -0.85 12.66
N PRO A 109 15.52 -1.96 13.42
CA PRO A 109 14.30 -2.74 13.63
C PRO A 109 13.15 -1.90 14.18
N GLU A 110 13.45 -0.85 14.96
CA GLU A 110 12.46 0.09 15.49
C GLU A 110 11.81 0.93 14.38
N THR A 111 12.57 1.34 13.37
CA THR A 111 12.06 2.06 12.21
C THR A 111 11.18 1.15 11.38
N THR A 112 11.62 -0.07 11.07
CA THR A 112 10.81 -1.06 10.34
C THR A 112 9.50 -1.37 11.06
N LYS A 113 9.55 -1.52 12.39
CA LYS A 113 8.37 -1.76 13.24
C LYS A 113 7.42 -0.57 13.25
N ALA A 114 7.94 0.67 13.27
CA ALA A 114 7.12 1.87 13.18
C ALA A 114 6.43 1.97 11.82
N VAL A 115 7.15 1.70 10.73
CA VAL A 115 6.58 1.64 9.38
C VAL A 115 5.49 0.58 9.32
N SER A 116 5.76 -0.66 9.74
CA SER A 116 4.78 -1.74 9.69
C SER A 116 3.51 -1.46 10.50
N ARG A 117 3.61 -0.64 11.56
CA ARG A 117 2.47 -0.27 12.41
C ARG A 117 1.61 0.85 11.83
N GLU A 118 2.16 1.70 10.97
CA GLU A 118 1.43 2.82 10.38
C GLU A 118 0.97 2.54 8.94
N MET A 119 1.56 1.55 8.27
CA MET A 119 1.15 1.17 6.92
C MET A 119 -0.22 0.49 6.88
N PRO A 120 -1.09 0.83 5.92
CA PRO A 120 -2.39 0.19 5.74
C PRO A 120 -2.26 -1.18 5.06
N VAL A 121 -1.58 -2.12 5.71
CA VAL A 121 -1.20 -3.41 5.14
C VAL A 121 -2.40 -4.23 4.68
N GLU A 122 -3.55 -4.12 5.35
CA GLU A 122 -4.77 -4.83 4.96
C GLU A 122 -5.39 -4.25 3.68
N LEU A 123 -5.34 -2.93 3.49
CA LEU A 123 -5.80 -2.31 2.25
C LEU A 123 -4.86 -2.63 1.09
N LEU A 124 -3.54 -2.62 1.34
CA LEU A 124 -2.54 -3.02 0.34
C LEU A 124 -2.78 -4.47 -0.09
N ARG A 125 -3.01 -5.39 0.86
CA ARG A 125 -3.30 -6.79 0.57
C ARG A 125 -4.62 -6.97 -0.20
N ALA A 126 -5.68 -6.30 0.24
CA ALA A 126 -6.99 -6.35 -0.44
C ALA A 126 -6.96 -5.72 -1.84
N SER A 127 -5.98 -4.85 -2.12
CA SER A 127 -5.80 -4.24 -3.43
C SER A 127 -5.13 -5.20 -4.43
N LEU A 128 -4.39 -6.23 -3.98
CA LEU A 128 -3.59 -7.10 -4.86
C LEU A 128 -4.38 -7.75 -6.01
N PRO A 129 -5.61 -8.29 -5.82
CA PRO A 129 -6.38 -8.90 -6.91
C PRO A 129 -6.73 -7.92 -8.04
N HIS A 130 -6.70 -6.62 -7.75
CA HIS A 130 -7.10 -5.55 -8.67
C HIS A 130 -5.90 -4.87 -9.34
N THR A 131 -4.68 -5.20 -8.93
CA THR A 131 -3.46 -4.60 -9.46
C THR A 131 -3.12 -5.10 -10.87
N ASN A 132 -2.67 -4.18 -11.71
CA ASN A 132 -1.99 -4.48 -12.97
C ASN A 132 -0.46 -4.57 -12.74
N GLU A 133 0.30 -4.82 -13.79
CA GLU A 133 1.76 -4.98 -13.67
C GLU A 133 2.46 -3.71 -13.19
N GLN A 134 2.03 -2.53 -13.65
CA GLN A 134 2.57 -1.25 -13.20
C GLN A 134 2.34 -1.04 -11.70
N HIS A 135 1.15 -1.35 -11.21
CA HIS A 135 0.83 -1.28 -9.78
C HIS A 135 1.69 -2.22 -8.95
N ARG A 136 1.92 -3.44 -9.44
CA ARG A 136 2.81 -4.40 -8.77
C ARG A 136 4.23 -3.88 -8.66
N GLN A 137 4.75 -3.24 -9.71
CA GLN A 137 6.05 -2.60 -9.67
C GLN A 137 6.11 -1.50 -8.60
N THR A 138 5.10 -0.64 -8.52
CA THR A 138 5.02 0.39 -7.47
C THR A 138 5.02 -0.21 -6.06
N LEU A 139 4.28 -1.31 -5.83
CA LEU A 139 4.28 -1.99 -4.53
C LEU A 139 5.65 -2.60 -4.20
N LEU A 140 6.33 -3.17 -5.19
CA LEU A 140 7.68 -3.73 -5.03
C LEU A 140 8.70 -2.64 -4.70
N ASP A 141 8.64 -1.50 -5.37
CA ASP A 141 9.54 -0.37 -5.11
C ASP A 141 9.30 0.18 -3.69
N PHE A 142 8.04 0.29 -3.26
CA PHE A 142 7.70 0.67 -1.89
C PHE A 142 8.17 -0.36 -0.85
N ALA A 143 7.95 -1.66 -1.11
CA ALA A 143 8.41 -2.73 -0.24
C ALA A 143 9.94 -2.69 -0.10
N ARG A 144 10.67 -2.50 -1.21
CA ARG A 144 12.11 -2.32 -1.20
C ARG A 144 12.52 -1.09 -0.41
N LYS A 145 11.87 0.06 -0.59
CA LYS A 145 12.17 1.28 0.18
C LYS A 145 11.99 1.08 1.69
N SER A 146 10.97 0.31 2.08
CA SER A 146 10.69 0.01 3.50
C SER A 146 11.58 -1.08 4.12
N THR A 147 12.18 -1.97 3.32
CA THR A 147 13.14 -2.99 3.79
C THR A 147 14.61 -2.60 3.60
N HIS A 148 14.96 -1.96 2.49
CA HIS A 148 16.30 -1.49 2.17
C HIS A 148 16.45 -0.04 2.61
N LEU A 149 16.89 0.11 3.85
CA LEU A 149 17.51 1.34 4.30
C LEU A 149 19.01 1.28 3.90
N PRO A 150 19.57 2.36 3.32
CA PRO A 150 20.98 2.43 2.94
C PRO A 150 21.83 2.50 4.21
N GLY A 151 22.12 1.34 4.78
CA GLY A 151 22.99 1.18 5.94
C GLY A 151 23.81 -0.11 5.93
N PHE A 152 23.58 -1.00 4.96
CA PHE A 152 24.43 -2.16 4.75
C PHE A 152 25.43 -1.89 3.64
N SER A 153 26.46 -1.09 3.96
CA SER A 153 27.74 -1.26 3.29
C SER A 153 28.26 -2.62 3.76
N PRO A 154 28.45 -3.63 2.89
CA PRO A 154 29.43 -4.63 3.20
C PRO A 154 30.76 -3.89 3.17
N THR A 155 31.29 -3.52 4.34
CA THR A 155 32.72 -3.28 4.48
C THR A 155 33.41 -4.62 4.22
N ALA A 156 33.45 -4.97 2.94
CA ALA A 156 34.30 -5.97 2.35
C ALA A 156 35.33 -5.20 1.54
N ASN A 157 36.13 -4.38 2.21
CA ASN A 157 37.52 -4.26 1.80
C ASN A 157 38.44 -4.28 3.02
N ARG A 158 38.96 -5.48 3.19
CA ARG A 158 40.02 -5.95 4.06
C ARG A 158 41.31 -5.23 3.63
N GLY A 159 41.76 -4.26 4.42
CA GLY A 159 43.01 -3.52 4.20
C GLY A 159 42.93 -2.22 5.00
N LEU A 160 43.56 -2.09 6.16
CA LEU A 160 45.00 -2.04 6.32
C LEU A 160 45.35 -2.45 7.76
N VAL A 161 45.93 -3.63 7.93
CA VAL A 161 46.63 -4.01 9.16
C VAL A 161 48.08 -3.60 9.01
N ASN A 162 48.42 -2.36 9.39
CA ASN A 162 49.81 -1.98 9.63
C ASN A 162 49.95 -1.66 11.12
N SER A 163 50.08 -2.72 11.92
CA SER A 163 50.65 -2.66 13.27
C SER A 163 52.05 -3.25 13.20
N GLU A 164 53.02 -2.42 12.84
CA GLU A 164 54.41 -2.64 13.24
C GLU A 164 54.70 -1.69 14.39
N SER A 165 54.76 -2.25 15.60
CA SER A 165 55.45 -1.66 16.74
C SER A 165 56.84 -2.27 16.80
N VAL A 166 57.86 -1.43 16.66
CA VAL A 166 59.26 -1.72 17.03
C VAL A 166 59.41 -1.29 18.49
N PRO A 167 59.81 -2.17 19.43
CA PRO A 167 61.22 -2.17 19.88
C PRO A 167 61.78 -3.54 20.34
N GLY A 168 63.08 -3.73 20.09
CA GLY A 168 63.93 -4.82 20.60
C GLY A 168 65.35 -4.66 20.09
#